data_AF-A0A2D9Q5T6-F1
#
_entry.id   AF-A0A2D9Q5T6-F1
#
_cell.length_a   1.000
_cell.length_b   1.000
_cell.length_c   1.000
_cell.angle_alpha   90.00
_cell.angle_beta   90.00
_cell.angle_gamma   90.00
#
_symmetry.space_group_name_H-M   'P 1'
#
loop_
_entity.id
_entity.type
_entity.pdbx_description
1 polymer ?
#
loop_
_entity_poly.entity_id
_entity_poly.type
_entity_poly.pdbx_seq_one_letter_code
_entity_poly.pdbx_strand_id
1 'polypeptide(L)'
;MHLNLNPSETSAEGLVERAQDSTAPEGLVFFHANEGQPLATPWQVAALRAGMVARYDLPPGWVLDCACGSGIQLAAYGTALQRPLLGVELDEGRARASAVNVRSVVEHTRSSDTTWYRSSRIVAGDGTDAEGVLKALNGPQQGVAFLHLDPARPRNSRTHALEEMQPALHRVLEAWAPHFTGSATGPAVLLDLSPRLTLEQRKEVESIVDQTWPGIARTWEWTSRGRGRVDRLALWLGGVADDNAGRRFVRVPPSLAEAPVVLRSNQPPADLEVRHHPPKRNEHVSILDAALLESGLMADWLARVAPGDSGRWATLEGRRPQLHHDRPMQLDVGDDLLVQATGRVVELLAFPLDETTVDRLVEVALQHRLSSVKLRFDLDPALQPKLQGSLDRQLKRRHGDRAGFVARHPHGEVLLLCVCSNPSDETPLI
;
A
#
# COMPACT_ATOMS: atom_id res chain seq x y z
N MET A 1 10.32 24.20 22.45
CA MET A 1 9.67 25.46 22.03
C MET A 1 8.80 25.09 20.83
N HIS A 2 7.53 25.48 20.84
CA HIS A 2 6.58 25.15 19.77
C HIS A 2 6.32 26.42 18.94
N LEU A 3 6.52 26.35 17.63
CA LEU A 3 6.31 27.46 16.70
C LEU A 3 5.09 27.18 15.83
N ASN A 4 4.09 28.06 15.90
CA ASN A 4 2.88 27.98 15.10
C ASN A 4 3.10 28.65 13.73
N LEU A 5 2.79 27.91 12.67
CA LEU A 5 2.87 28.31 11.28
C LEU A 5 1.47 28.29 10.66
N ASN A 6 1.08 29.41 10.06
CA ASN A 6 -0.17 29.53 9.32
C ASN A 6 0.06 29.19 7.84
N PRO A 7 -0.57 28.14 7.28
CA PRO A 7 -0.44 27.77 5.87
C PRO A 7 -0.70 28.92 4.89
N SER A 8 -1.61 29.85 5.20
CA SER A 8 -1.91 30.99 4.31
C SER A 8 -0.80 32.04 4.25
N GLU A 9 0.02 32.13 5.30
CA GLU A 9 1.01 33.21 5.47
C GLU A 9 2.46 32.71 5.37
N THR A 10 2.67 31.39 5.46
CA THR A 10 4.01 30.81 5.51
C THR A 10 4.75 31.02 4.18
N SER A 11 5.93 31.63 4.23
CA SER A 11 6.78 31.85 3.06
C SER A 11 7.36 30.54 2.53
N ALA A 12 7.48 30.45 1.21
CA ALA A 12 8.21 29.37 0.54
C ALA A 12 9.71 29.69 0.35
N GLU A 13 10.18 30.86 0.81
CA GLU A 13 11.59 31.24 0.77
C GLU A 13 12.44 30.24 1.57
N GLY A 14 13.55 29.80 0.98
CA GLY A 14 14.44 28.79 1.57
C GLY A 14 14.03 27.34 1.32
N LEU A 15 12.84 27.08 0.75
CA LEU A 15 12.45 25.74 0.30
C LEU A 15 12.95 25.51 -1.13
N VAL A 16 13.89 24.58 -1.28
CA VAL A 16 14.68 24.43 -2.52
C VAL A 16 14.28 23.22 -3.36
N GLU A 17 13.71 22.17 -2.78
CA GLU A 17 13.28 21.00 -3.53
C GLU A 17 11.80 21.11 -3.89
N ARG A 18 11.52 21.18 -5.19
CA ARG A 18 10.16 21.16 -5.76
C ARG A 18 10.05 19.95 -6.69
N ALA A 19 9.10 19.07 -6.43
CA ALA A 19 8.87 17.89 -7.26
C ALA A 19 7.37 17.69 -7.50
N GLN A 20 7.03 17.36 -8.74
CA GLN A 20 5.71 16.82 -9.05
C GLN A 20 5.73 15.34 -8.70
N ASP A 21 4.82 14.91 -7.82
CA ASP A 21 4.60 13.49 -7.59
C ASP A 21 4.00 12.85 -8.85
N SER A 22 4.54 11.71 -9.29
CA SER A 22 4.10 11.04 -10.52
C SER A 22 2.62 10.61 -10.53
N THR A 23 1.98 10.62 -9.36
CA THR A 23 0.56 10.28 -9.20
C THR A 23 -0.30 11.50 -8.87
N ALA A 24 0.29 12.70 -8.79
CA ALA A 24 -0.43 13.95 -8.60
C ALA A 24 -1.00 14.48 -9.92
N PRO A 25 -2.13 15.22 -9.89
CA PRO A 25 -2.64 15.92 -11.05
C PRO A 25 -1.61 16.87 -11.66
N GLU A 26 -1.77 17.18 -12.94
CA GLU A 26 -0.93 18.14 -13.64
C GLU A 26 -0.95 19.50 -12.94
N GLY A 27 0.24 20.07 -12.69
CA GLY A 27 0.40 21.36 -12.02
C GLY A 27 0.40 21.32 -10.49
N LEU A 28 0.13 20.17 -9.86
CA LEU A 28 0.28 20.03 -8.40
C LEU A 28 1.73 19.65 -8.06
N VAL A 29 2.44 20.57 -7.39
CA VAL A 29 3.86 20.43 -7.03
C VAL A 29 4.03 20.50 -5.52
N PHE A 30 4.88 19.62 -4.99
CA PHE A 30 5.20 19.55 -3.57
C PHE A 30 6.61 20.05 -3.28
N PHE A 31 6.74 20.69 -2.13
CA PHE A 31 7.96 21.21 -1.56
C PHE A 31 8.52 20.21 -0.55
N HIS A 32 9.84 20.02 -0.59
CA HIS A 32 10.57 19.20 0.36
C HIS A 32 11.70 20.04 0.99
N ALA A 33 12.02 19.74 2.25
CA ALA A 33 13.28 20.20 2.84
C ALA A 33 14.46 19.44 2.19
N ASN A 34 15.68 19.96 2.29
CA ASN A 34 16.95 19.49 1.65
C ASN A 34 17.30 17.98 1.77
N GLU A 35 16.51 17.18 2.49
CA GLU A 35 16.72 15.74 2.68
C GLU A 35 15.45 14.89 2.43
N GLY A 36 14.37 15.48 1.90
CA GLY A 36 13.00 14.96 1.99
C GLY A 36 12.49 14.11 0.81
N GLN A 37 13.18 14.03 -0.32
CA GLN A 37 12.63 13.42 -1.54
C GLN A 37 12.29 11.90 -1.50
N PRO A 38 13.04 10.98 -0.83
CA PRO A 38 12.80 9.55 -1.07
C PRO A 38 11.64 8.89 -0.30
N LEU A 39 11.00 9.57 0.66
CA LEU A 39 10.13 8.90 1.65
C LEU A 39 8.68 9.41 1.68
N ALA A 40 8.31 10.38 0.84
CA ALA A 40 6.96 10.92 0.85
C ALA A 40 5.92 9.90 0.32
N THR A 41 4.75 9.85 0.97
CA THR A 41 3.60 9.08 0.49
C THR A 41 3.15 9.60 -0.88
N PRO A 42 3.03 8.74 -1.91
CA PRO A 42 2.50 9.16 -3.20
C PRO A 42 1.10 9.76 -3.08
N TRP A 43 0.80 10.81 -3.86
CA TRP A 43 -0.47 11.53 -3.78
C TRP A 43 -1.69 10.60 -3.93
N GLN A 44 -1.64 9.65 -4.86
CA GLN A 44 -2.73 8.70 -5.09
C GLN A 44 -3.10 7.92 -3.82
N VAL A 45 -2.09 7.48 -3.06
CA VAL A 45 -2.31 6.72 -1.82
C VAL A 45 -2.94 7.63 -0.76
N ALA A 46 -2.43 8.85 -0.62
CA ALA A 46 -2.97 9.84 0.31
C ALA A 46 -4.44 10.19 -0.01
N ALA A 47 -4.75 10.47 -1.27
CA ALA A 47 -6.10 10.83 -1.73
C ALA A 47 -7.10 9.68 -1.56
N LEU A 48 -6.72 8.44 -1.93
CA LEU A 48 -7.58 7.27 -1.74
C LEU A 48 -7.90 7.04 -0.27
N ARG A 49 -6.89 7.12 0.60
CA ARG A 49 -7.08 6.96 2.05
C ARG A 49 -7.95 8.05 2.64
N ALA A 50 -7.74 9.30 2.25
CA ALA A 50 -8.58 10.42 2.67
C ALA A 50 -10.05 10.22 2.25
N GLY A 51 -10.28 9.73 1.02
CA GLY A 51 -11.61 9.37 0.53
C GLY A 51 -12.23 8.17 1.26
N MET A 52 -11.43 7.26 1.81
CA MET A 52 -11.93 6.17 2.67
C MET A 52 -12.33 6.69 4.05
N VAL A 53 -11.51 7.55 4.68
CA VAL A 53 -11.84 8.19 5.97
C VAL A 53 -13.10 9.05 5.85
N ALA A 54 -13.31 9.73 4.72
CA ALA A 54 -14.48 10.56 4.47
C ALA A 54 -15.82 9.81 4.46
N ARG A 55 -15.80 8.47 4.44
CA ARG A 55 -17.02 7.64 4.53
C ARG A 55 -17.50 7.44 5.96
N TYR A 56 -16.70 7.83 6.95
CA TYR A 56 -17.02 7.71 8.37
C TYR A 56 -17.54 9.04 8.92
N ASP A 57 -18.44 8.95 9.90
CA ASP A 57 -18.98 10.13 10.58
C ASP A 57 -18.04 10.56 11.72
N LEU A 58 -17.21 11.57 11.43
CA LEU A 58 -16.25 12.10 12.40
C LEU A 58 -16.89 13.18 13.28
N PRO A 59 -16.61 13.23 14.60
CA PRO A 59 -17.06 14.34 15.45
C PRO A 59 -16.37 15.65 15.02
N PRO A 60 -16.88 16.85 15.37
CA PRO A 60 -16.23 18.12 15.03
C PRO A 60 -14.83 18.23 15.66
N GLY A 61 -13.92 18.95 14.99
CA GLY A 61 -12.56 19.15 15.49
C GLY A 61 -11.48 19.06 14.43
N TRP A 62 -10.23 19.03 14.90
CA TRP A 62 -9.04 18.95 14.05
C TRP A 62 -8.85 17.58 13.40
N VAL A 63 -8.37 17.60 12.17
CA VAL A 63 -7.62 16.48 11.61
C VAL A 63 -6.16 16.67 12.01
N LEU A 64 -5.69 15.82 12.90
CA LEU A 64 -4.38 15.88 13.50
C LEU A 64 -3.41 14.91 12.83
N ASP A 65 -2.19 15.37 12.55
CA ASP A 65 -1.06 14.50 12.24
C ASP A 65 0.15 14.91 13.10
N CYS A 66 0.52 14.06 14.06
CA CYS A 66 1.58 14.33 15.04
C CYS A 66 3.00 14.14 14.47
N ALA A 67 3.12 13.72 13.21
CA ALA A 67 4.38 13.50 12.52
C ALA A 67 4.21 13.82 11.02
N CYS A 68 3.70 15.03 10.74
CA CYS A 68 3.11 15.32 9.44
C CYS A 68 4.11 15.39 8.28
N GLY A 69 5.41 15.46 8.54
CA GLY A 69 6.46 15.37 7.53
C GLY A 69 6.29 16.43 6.44
N SER A 70 6.03 15.97 5.21
CA SER A 70 5.78 16.84 4.05
C SER A 70 4.37 17.45 4.00
N GLY A 71 3.44 17.02 4.86
CA GLY A 71 2.06 17.51 4.89
C GLY A 71 1.16 16.99 3.78
N ILE A 72 1.63 16.12 2.88
CA ILE A 72 0.85 15.65 1.72
C ILE A 72 -0.40 14.86 2.14
N GLN A 73 -0.27 13.93 3.08
CA GLN A 73 -1.41 13.17 3.61
C GLN A 73 -2.38 14.08 4.37
N LEU A 74 -1.85 14.99 5.19
CA LEU A 74 -2.64 15.97 5.93
C LEU A 74 -3.47 16.85 4.98
N ALA A 75 -2.86 17.35 3.89
CA ALA A 75 -3.54 18.15 2.88
C ALA A 75 -4.62 17.35 2.11
N ALA A 76 -4.36 16.07 1.82
CA ALA A 76 -5.36 15.18 1.23
C ALA A 76 -6.57 15.00 2.16
N TYR A 77 -6.35 14.80 3.46
CA TYR A 77 -7.43 14.74 4.44
C TYR A 77 -8.21 16.05 4.52
N GLY A 78 -7.55 17.21 4.54
CA GLY A 78 -8.24 18.51 4.60
C GLY A 78 -9.16 18.71 3.40
N THR A 79 -8.70 18.33 2.22
CA THR A 79 -9.48 18.39 0.98
C THR A 79 -10.68 17.45 1.01
N ALA A 80 -10.50 16.20 1.44
CA ALA A 80 -11.57 15.21 1.45
C ALA A 80 -12.59 15.44 2.57
N LEU A 81 -12.14 15.85 3.75
CA LEU A 81 -12.95 15.96 4.97
C LEU A 81 -13.50 17.37 5.20
N GLN A 82 -12.94 18.39 4.54
CA GLN A 82 -13.28 19.81 4.70
C GLN A 82 -13.22 20.24 6.18
N ARG A 83 -12.18 19.80 6.88
CA ARG A 83 -11.97 20.00 8.33
C ARG A 83 -10.64 20.69 8.61
N PRO A 84 -10.56 21.48 9.69
CA PRO A 84 -9.35 22.21 10.00
C PRO A 84 -8.22 21.23 10.31
N LEU A 85 -7.02 21.53 9.80
CA LEU A 85 -5.84 20.67 9.92
C LEU A 85 -4.92 21.13 11.05
N LEU A 86 -4.40 20.19 11.83
CA LEU A 86 -3.33 20.41 12.79
C LEU A 86 -2.17 19.45 12.49
N GLY A 87 -1.13 19.95 11.83
CA GLY A 87 0.08 19.18 11.59
C GLY A 87 1.15 19.51 12.63
N VAL A 88 1.89 18.51 13.12
CA VAL A 88 3.06 18.71 13.97
C VAL A 88 4.27 18.07 13.29
N GLU A 89 5.38 18.78 13.24
CA GLU A 89 6.63 18.27 12.68
C GLU A 89 7.81 18.79 13.50
N LEU A 90 8.75 17.91 13.84
CA LEU A 90 9.86 18.24 14.73
C LEU A 90 10.87 19.20 14.08
N ASP A 91 11.12 19.04 12.78
CA ASP A 91 12.02 19.91 12.03
C ASP A 91 11.29 21.14 11.49
N GLU A 92 11.77 22.33 11.83
CA GLU A 92 11.13 23.59 11.41
C GLU A 92 11.10 23.74 9.88
N GLY A 93 12.14 23.29 9.18
CA GLY A 93 12.21 23.35 7.71
C GLY A 93 11.12 22.49 7.06
N ARG A 94 10.94 21.25 7.54
CA ARG A 94 9.87 20.35 7.09
C ARG A 94 8.49 20.86 7.51
N ALA A 95 8.34 21.43 8.70
CA ALA A 95 7.09 22.05 9.14
C ALA A 95 6.67 23.20 8.20
N ARG A 96 7.62 24.05 7.80
CA ARG A 96 7.38 25.09 6.78
C ARG A 96 6.99 24.49 5.43
N ALA A 97 7.69 23.44 4.98
CA ALA A 97 7.34 22.74 3.74
C ALA A 97 5.92 22.14 3.79
N SER A 98 5.52 21.55 4.92
CA SER A 98 4.18 21.05 5.17
C SER A 98 3.12 22.15 5.05
N ALA A 99 3.34 23.30 5.68
CA ALA A 99 2.44 24.45 5.59
C ALA A 99 2.28 24.95 4.15
N VAL A 100 3.38 25.02 3.40
CA VAL A 100 3.36 25.40 1.98
C VAL A 100 2.64 24.36 1.12
N ASN A 101 2.85 23.07 1.38
CA ASN A 101 2.17 21.99 0.63
C ASN A 101 0.66 21.97 0.87
N VAL A 102 0.21 22.22 2.10
CA VAL A 102 -1.22 22.41 2.39
C VAL A 102 -1.78 23.56 1.54
N ARG A 103 -1.09 24.70 1.48
CA ARG A 103 -1.48 25.82 0.61
C ARG A 103 -1.50 25.41 -0.88
N SER A 104 -0.47 24.73 -1.38
CA SER A 104 -0.41 24.30 -2.79
C SER A 104 -1.62 23.44 -3.19
N VAL A 105 -2.03 22.51 -2.33
CA VAL A 105 -3.22 21.66 -2.58
C VAL A 105 -4.50 22.49 -2.55
N VAL A 106 -4.62 23.44 -1.61
CA VAL A 106 -5.78 24.32 -1.50
C VAL A 106 -5.92 25.25 -2.70
N GLU A 107 -4.82 25.83 -3.17
CA GLU A 107 -4.79 26.67 -4.37
C GLU A 107 -5.17 25.85 -5.61
N HIS A 108 -4.61 24.65 -5.74
CA HIS A 108 -4.92 23.73 -6.83
C HIS A 108 -6.41 23.33 -6.85
N THR A 109 -7.00 23.11 -5.68
CA THR A 109 -8.43 22.76 -5.52
C THR A 109 -9.35 23.98 -5.42
N ARG A 110 -8.82 25.21 -5.60
CA ARG A 110 -9.55 26.49 -5.53
C ARG A 110 -10.34 26.68 -4.24
N SER A 111 -9.79 26.23 -3.12
CA SER A 111 -10.45 26.20 -1.80
C SER A 111 -9.90 27.26 -0.82
N SER A 112 -9.19 28.28 -1.30
CA SER A 112 -8.47 29.26 -0.47
C SER A 112 -9.36 30.10 0.47
N ASP A 113 -10.66 30.20 0.17
CA ASP A 113 -11.62 30.95 0.99
C ASP A 113 -12.40 30.10 1.98
N THR A 114 -12.10 28.79 2.06
CA THR A 114 -12.80 27.89 2.96
C THR A 114 -12.41 28.10 4.43
N THR A 115 -13.38 27.96 5.32
CA THR A 115 -13.16 28.11 6.77
C THR A 115 -12.14 27.11 7.30
N TRP A 116 -12.21 25.85 6.84
CA TRP A 116 -11.29 24.81 7.31
C TRP A 116 -9.83 25.14 7.00
N TYR A 117 -9.55 25.69 5.81
CA TYR A 117 -8.19 26.08 5.43
C TYR A 117 -7.68 27.24 6.27
N ARG A 118 -8.49 28.31 6.42
CA ARG A 118 -8.12 29.48 7.24
C ARG A 118 -7.92 29.15 8.71
N SER A 119 -8.62 28.13 9.19
CA SER A 119 -8.43 27.58 10.52
C SER A 119 -7.23 26.63 10.61
N SER A 120 -6.68 26.10 9.53
CA SER A 120 -5.58 25.12 9.56
C SER A 120 -4.27 25.68 10.14
N ARG A 121 -3.51 24.85 10.87
CA ARG A 121 -2.26 25.21 11.54
C ARG A 121 -1.23 24.10 11.39
N ILE A 122 0.03 24.48 11.25
CA ILE A 122 1.17 23.56 11.35
C ILE A 122 2.05 24.03 12.50
N VAL A 123 2.51 23.13 13.36
CA VAL A 123 3.38 23.44 14.49
C VAL A 123 4.73 22.79 14.28
N ALA A 124 5.80 23.59 14.27
CA ALA A 124 7.14 23.06 14.42
C ALA A 124 7.40 22.75 15.90
N GLY A 125 7.54 21.47 16.25
CA GLY A 125 7.73 21.02 17.62
C GLY A 125 7.50 19.53 17.84
N ASP A 126 7.35 19.12 19.10
CA ASP A 126 7.29 17.72 19.49
C ASP A 126 5.85 17.20 19.45
N GLY A 127 5.58 16.26 18.54
CA GLY A 127 4.26 15.61 18.40
C GLY A 127 3.82 14.81 19.64
N THR A 128 4.72 14.55 20.59
CA THR A 128 4.40 13.91 21.87
C THR A 128 4.03 14.89 22.99
N ASP A 129 4.15 16.20 22.77
CA ASP A 129 3.78 17.25 23.73
C ASP A 129 2.47 17.94 23.30
N ALA A 130 1.34 17.25 23.47
CA ALA A 130 0.02 17.76 23.07
C ALA A 130 -0.31 19.12 23.71
N GLU A 131 -0.02 19.28 25.01
CA GLU A 131 -0.23 20.54 25.74
C GLU A 131 0.63 21.68 25.18
N GLY A 132 1.91 21.43 24.92
CA GLY A 132 2.81 22.40 24.30
C GLY A 132 2.36 22.83 22.91
N VAL A 133 1.92 21.87 22.09
CA VAL A 133 1.37 22.13 20.75
C VAL A 133 0.09 22.97 20.83
N LEU A 134 -0.89 22.56 21.65
CA LEU A 134 -2.16 23.27 21.79
C LEU A 134 -1.97 24.69 22.35
N LYS A 135 -1.05 24.86 23.30
CA LYS A 135 -0.70 26.18 23.85
C LYS A 135 -0.13 27.12 22.79
N ALA A 136 0.59 26.62 21.78
CA ALA A 136 1.17 27.44 20.72
C ALA A 136 0.13 28.00 19.72
N LEU A 137 -1.08 27.43 19.67
CA LEU A 137 -2.11 27.84 18.70
C LEU A 137 -2.75 29.20 19.01
N ASN A 138 -2.62 29.71 20.24
CA ASN A 138 -3.13 31.02 20.68
C ASN A 138 -4.59 31.31 20.24
N GLY A 139 -5.48 30.31 20.32
CA GLY A 139 -6.87 30.39 19.86
C GLY A 139 -7.81 29.46 20.63
N PRO A 140 -9.12 29.43 20.29
CA PRO A 140 -10.08 28.55 20.94
C PRO A 140 -9.65 27.09 20.77
N GLN A 141 -9.58 26.36 21.88
CA GLN A 141 -9.29 24.93 21.87
C GLN A 141 -10.44 24.19 21.19
N GLN A 142 -10.12 23.47 20.11
CA GLN A 142 -11.01 22.52 19.47
C GLN A 142 -10.48 21.12 19.77
N GLY A 143 -11.38 20.15 19.95
CA GLY A 143 -10.98 18.75 20.12
C GLY A 143 -10.42 18.15 18.82
N VAL A 144 -9.85 16.96 18.93
CA VAL A 144 -9.38 16.17 17.80
C VAL A 144 -10.53 15.33 17.26
N ALA A 145 -10.84 15.52 15.97
CA ALA A 145 -11.84 14.73 15.26
C ALA A 145 -11.27 13.42 14.74
N PHE A 146 -10.02 13.46 14.26
CA PHE A 146 -9.34 12.33 13.65
C PHE A 146 -7.83 12.51 13.81
N LEU A 147 -7.11 11.46 14.19
CA LEU A 147 -5.65 11.44 14.29
C LEU A 147 -5.07 10.47 13.26
N HIS A 148 -4.17 10.98 12.43
CA HIS A 148 -3.29 10.20 11.57
C HIS A 148 -1.89 10.18 12.18
N LEU A 149 -1.21 9.02 12.13
CA LEU A 149 0.18 8.91 12.57
C LEU A 149 0.97 8.00 11.63
N ASP A 150 1.96 8.57 10.92
CA ASP A 150 2.94 7.84 10.10
C ASP A 150 4.34 8.05 10.70
N PRO A 151 4.72 7.28 11.75
CA PRO A 151 5.97 7.52 12.44
C PRO A 151 7.16 7.14 11.55
N ALA A 152 8.15 8.03 11.51
CA ALA A 152 9.38 7.83 10.78
C ALA A 152 10.22 6.70 11.39
N ARG A 153 11.11 6.13 10.59
CA ARG A 153 12.11 5.15 11.03
C ARG A 153 13.50 5.57 10.59
N PRO A 154 14.55 5.23 11.36
CA PRO A 154 15.93 5.44 10.95
C PRO A 154 16.20 4.82 9.57
N ARG A 155 16.93 5.56 8.73
CA ARG A 155 17.43 5.04 7.45
C ARG A 155 18.28 3.80 7.73
N ASN A 156 17.99 2.69 7.06
CA ASN A 156 18.67 1.39 7.18
C ASN A 156 18.32 0.52 8.40
N SER A 157 17.20 0.78 9.09
CA SER A 157 16.66 -0.19 10.08
C SER A 157 16.48 -1.58 9.44
N ARG A 158 17.00 -2.62 10.10
CA ARG A 158 16.90 -4.02 9.66
C ARG A 158 15.93 -4.84 10.52
N THR A 159 15.79 -4.47 11.77
CA THR A 159 15.01 -5.13 12.84
C THR A 159 13.53 -4.76 12.80
N HIS A 160 13.21 -3.60 12.22
CA HIS A 160 11.84 -3.08 12.13
C HIS A 160 11.11 -2.95 13.48
N ALA A 161 11.85 -2.85 14.59
CA ALA A 161 11.34 -2.77 15.95
C ALA A 161 10.44 -1.53 16.18
N LEU A 162 9.51 -1.60 17.13
CA LEU A 162 8.59 -0.50 17.41
C LEU A 162 9.29 0.66 18.11
N GLU A 163 10.33 0.39 18.90
CA GLU A 163 11.12 1.37 19.64
C GLU A 163 11.92 2.31 18.73
N GLU A 164 12.15 1.89 17.48
CA GLU A 164 12.81 2.69 16.46
C GLU A 164 11.85 3.67 15.76
N MET A 165 10.54 3.54 15.95
CA MET A 165 9.55 4.46 15.38
C MET A 165 9.56 5.80 16.11
N GLN A 166 9.61 6.89 15.36
CA GLN A 166 9.62 8.25 15.87
C GLN A 166 8.53 9.10 15.22
N PRO A 167 7.61 9.70 16.00
CA PRO A 167 7.51 9.63 17.45
C PRO A 167 7.05 8.24 17.94
N ALA A 168 7.36 7.91 19.19
CA ALA A 168 6.96 6.65 19.80
C ALA A 168 5.43 6.59 19.97
N LEU A 169 4.80 5.49 19.50
CA LEU A 169 3.35 5.33 19.46
C LEU A 169 2.68 5.60 20.81
N HIS A 170 3.14 4.92 21.87
CA HIS A 170 2.54 5.03 23.21
C HIS A 170 2.51 6.47 23.73
N ARG A 171 3.58 7.25 23.49
CA ARG A 171 3.64 8.66 23.94
C ARG A 171 2.65 9.54 23.21
N VAL A 172 2.52 9.35 21.90
CA VAL A 172 1.54 10.12 21.10
C VAL A 172 0.13 9.78 21.57
N LEU A 173 -0.21 8.49 21.69
CA LEU A 173 -1.55 8.07 22.08
C LEU A 173 -1.91 8.55 23.50
N GLU A 174 -1.00 8.40 24.46
CA GLU A 174 -1.18 8.88 25.84
C GLU A 174 -1.37 10.40 25.90
N ALA A 175 -0.52 11.16 25.20
CA ALA A 175 -0.58 12.61 25.21
C ALA A 175 -1.86 13.16 24.55
N TRP A 176 -2.32 12.54 23.45
CA TRP A 176 -3.45 13.06 22.68
C TRP A 176 -4.81 12.49 23.07
N ALA A 177 -4.86 11.35 23.79
CA ALA A 177 -6.12 10.74 24.22
C ALA A 177 -7.10 11.68 24.93
N PRO A 178 -6.67 12.56 25.86
CA PRO A 178 -7.59 13.48 26.55
C PRO A 178 -8.18 14.57 25.65
N HIS A 179 -7.62 14.79 24.46
CA HIS A 179 -7.97 15.91 23.59
C HIS A 179 -8.92 15.52 22.44
N PHE A 180 -9.33 14.25 22.33
CA PHE A 180 -10.32 13.84 21.35
C PHE A 180 -11.71 14.42 21.67
N THR A 181 -12.42 14.82 20.62
CA THR A 181 -13.84 15.12 20.74
C THR A 181 -14.59 13.83 21.02
N GLY A 182 -15.45 13.84 22.05
CA GLY A 182 -16.24 12.66 22.44
C GLY A 182 -17.11 12.13 21.31
N SER A 183 -17.16 10.81 21.16
CA SER A 183 -17.99 10.09 20.18
C SER A 183 -18.47 8.77 20.79
N ALA A 184 -19.53 8.19 20.24
CA ALA A 184 -20.05 6.89 20.70
C ALA A 184 -19.12 5.70 20.38
N THR A 185 -18.32 5.82 19.32
CA THR A 185 -17.41 4.78 18.81
C THR A 185 -15.98 4.94 19.33
N GLY A 186 -15.74 5.93 20.20
CA GLY A 186 -14.40 6.28 20.66
C GLY A 186 -13.59 7.09 19.64
N PRO A 187 -12.31 7.36 19.93
CA PRO A 187 -11.46 8.20 19.09
C PRO A 187 -11.28 7.60 17.70
N ALA A 188 -11.27 8.44 16.67
CA ALA A 188 -10.95 8.04 15.31
C ALA A 188 -9.45 8.16 15.08
N VAL A 189 -8.75 7.03 14.94
CA VAL A 189 -7.29 7.00 14.78
C VAL A 189 -6.89 6.09 13.64
N LEU A 190 -5.92 6.53 12.83
CA LEU A 190 -5.27 5.72 11.81
C LEU A 190 -3.76 5.73 12.04
N LEU A 191 -3.23 4.57 12.42
CA LEU A 191 -1.81 4.33 12.55
C LEU A 191 -1.27 3.76 11.23
N ASP A 192 -0.47 4.51 10.50
CA ASP A 192 0.18 4.09 9.26
C ASP A 192 1.56 3.51 9.60
N LEU A 193 1.65 2.19 9.61
CA LEU A 193 2.76 1.45 10.21
C LEU A 193 3.62 0.78 9.15
N SER A 194 4.77 0.26 9.59
CA SER A 194 5.68 -0.43 8.69
C SER A 194 5.03 -1.71 8.14
N PRO A 195 5.06 -1.94 6.82
CA PRO A 195 4.54 -3.19 6.22
C PRO A 195 5.36 -4.43 6.58
N ARG A 196 6.41 -4.28 7.40
CA ARG A 196 7.32 -5.35 7.81
C ARG A 196 7.17 -5.74 9.27
N LEU A 197 6.15 -5.21 9.95
CA LEU A 197 5.85 -5.64 11.31
C LEU A 197 5.51 -7.13 11.34
N THR A 198 6.18 -7.86 12.23
CA THR A 198 5.85 -9.26 12.50
C THR A 198 4.48 -9.37 13.15
N LEU A 199 3.95 -10.59 13.25
CA LEU A 199 2.71 -10.82 13.99
C LEU A 199 2.85 -10.39 15.47
N GLU A 200 3.97 -10.70 16.12
CA GLU A 200 4.21 -10.32 17.51
C GLU A 200 4.30 -8.80 17.69
N GLN A 201 4.95 -8.08 16.77
CA GLN A 201 4.98 -6.62 16.81
C GLN A 201 3.60 -6.00 16.57
N ARG A 202 2.76 -6.61 15.74
CA ARG A 202 1.35 -6.16 15.58
C ARG A 202 0.56 -6.35 16.88
N LYS A 203 0.75 -7.46 17.59
CA LYS A 203 0.16 -7.66 18.92
C LYS A 203 0.67 -6.65 19.95
N GLU A 204 1.95 -6.27 19.87
CA GLU A 204 2.51 -5.23 20.72
C GLU A 204 1.87 -3.86 20.45
N VAL A 205 1.64 -3.50 19.18
CA VAL A 205 0.85 -2.30 18.82
C VAL A 205 -0.56 -2.39 19.40
N GLU A 206 -1.23 -3.54 19.28
CA GLU A 206 -2.56 -3.75 19.88
C GLU A 206 -2.52 -3.57 21.41
N SER A 207 -1.48 -4.06 22.08
CA SER A 207 -1.31 -3.86 23.53
C SER A 207 -1.11 -2.38 23.89
N ILE A 208 -0.38 -1.61 23.08
CA ILE A 208 -0.23 -0.16 23.30
C ILE A 208 -1.59 0.53 23.17
N VAL A 209 -2.36 0.16 22.14
CA VAL A 209 -3.71 0.70 21.93
C VAL A 209 -4.64 0.33 23.09
N ASP A 210 -4.66 -0.92 23.52
CA ASP A 210 -5.54 -1.40 24.59
C ASP A 210 -5.18 -0.79 25.97
N GLN A 211 -3.93 -0.36 26.17
CA GLN A 211 -3.53 0.42 27.36
C GLN A 211 -4.12 1.83 27.37
N THR A 212 -4.29 2.45 26.20
CA THR A 212 -4.86 3.80 26.07
C THR A 212 -6.39 3.77 25.97
N TRP A 213 -6.93 2.88 25.12
CA TRP A 213 -8.36 2.74 24.84
C TRP A 213 -8.76 1.26 24.86
N PRO A 214 -9.04 0.68 26.05
CA PRO A 214 -9.39 -0.73 26.18
C PRO A 214 -10.60 -1.11 25.32
N GLY A 215 -10.45 -2.16 24.50
CA GLY A 215 -11.55 -2.73 23.72
C GLY A 215 -12.04 -1.87 22.55
N ILE A 216 -11.26 -0.86 22.14
CA ILE A 216 -11.59 -0.05 20.97
C ILE A 216 -11.69 -0.92 19.71
N ALA A 217 -12.70 -0.65 18.88
CA ALA A 217 -12.86 -1.31 17.59
C ALA A 217 -11.61 -1.12 16.73
N ARG A 218 -11.22 -2.17 15.98
CA ARG A 218 -9.97 -2.16 15.22
C ARG A 218 -10.08 -2.92 13.91
N THR A 219 -9.44 -2.37 12.88
CA THR A 219 -9.31 -3.01 11.56
C THR A 219 -7.88 -2.88 11.07
N TRP A 220 -7.21 -4.02 10.86
CA TRP A 220 -5.93 -4.05 10.16
C TRP A 220 -6.14 -3.95 8.65
N GLU A 221 -5.35 -3.12 7.99
CA GLU A 221 -5.38 -2.90 6.55
C GLU A 221 -4.03 -3.18 5.89
N TRP A 222 -4.03 -4.03 4.87
CA TRP A 222 -2.88 -4.27 3.99
C TRP A 222 -3.13 -3.62 2.63
N THR A 223 -2.23 -2.74 2.22
CA THR A 223 -2.33 -2.05 0.93
C THR A 223 -1.27 -2.54 -0.05
N SER A 224 -1.68 -2.86 -1.28
CA SER A 224 -0.80 -3.23 -2.40
C SER A 224 -0.99 -2.31 -3.61
N ARG A 225 0.13 -1.90 -4.22
CA ARG A 225 0.18 -1.24 -5.53
C ARG A 225 0.52 -2.21 -6.67
N GLY A 226 0.44 -3.52 -6.44
CA GLY A 226 0.59 -4.55 -7.47
C GLY A 226 2.03 -4.90 -7.80
N ARG A 227 2.96 -4.57 -6.90
CA ARG A 227 4.40 -4.84 -7.07
C ARG A 227 4.87 -6.12 -6.37
N GLY A 228 3.93 -6.99 -5.99
CA GLY A 228 4.21 -8.26 -5.30
C GLY A 228 4.76 -8.07 -3.90
N ARG A 229 4.27 -7.09 -3.15
CA ARG A 229 4.63 -6.84 -1.74
C ARG A 229 3.53 -6.05 -1.05
N VAL A 230 3.51 -6.09 0.26
CA VAL A 230 2.78 -5.11 1.07
C VAL A 230 3.47 -3.74 0.92
N ASP A 231 2.75 -2.75 0.39
CA ASP A 231 3.27 -1.37 0.27
C ASP A 231 3.02 -0.57 1.54
N ARG A 232 1.86 -0.76 2.20
CA ARG A 232 1.53 -0.13 3.49
C ARG A 232 0.73 -1.08 4.38
N LEU A 233 0.93 -0.95 5.69
CA LEU A 233 0.17 -1.63 6.72
C LEU A 233 -0.41 -0.56 7.64
N ALA A 234 -1.71 -0.59 7.92
CA ALA A 234 -2.33 0.40 8.80
C ALA A 234 -3.26 -0.26 9.82
N LEU A 235 -3.39 0.35 10.99
CA LEU A 235 -4.36 0.01 12.01
C LEU A 235 -5.38 1.14 12.13
N TRP A 236 -6.63 0.85 11.82
CA TRP A 236 -7.77 1.77 11.90
C TRP A 236 -8.51 1.52 13.20
N LEU A 237 -8.80 2.57 13.97
CA LEU A 237 -9.32 2.47 15.33
C LEU A 237 -10.59 3.31 15.52
N GLY A 238 -11.50 2.80 16.36
CA GLY A 238 -12.69 3.50 16.85
C GLY A 238 -13.56 4.05 15.72
N GLY A 239 -13.77 5.37 15.70
CA GLY A 239 -14.67 6.02 14.72
C GLY A 239 -14.30 5.87 13.24
N VAL A 240 -13.15 5.25 12.91
CA VAL A 240 -12.76 4.90 11.54
C VAL A 240 -12.43 3.41 11.36
N ALA A 241 -12.61 2.59 12.40
CA ALA A 241 -12.57 1.13 12.25
C ALA A 241 -13.77 0.64 11.43
N ASP A 242 -13.61 -0.48 10.73
CA ASP A 242 -14.71 -1.13 10.02
C ASP A 242 -15.42 -2.11 10.97
N ASP A 243 -16.63 -1.75 11.40
CA ASP A 243 -17.43 -2.57 12.32
C ASP A 243 -17.70 -3.99 11.80
N ASN A 244 -17.59 -4.19 10.48
CA ASN A 244 -17.84 -5.48 9.83
C ASN A 244 -16.56 -6.22 9.43
N ALA A 245 -15.38 -5.71 9.77
CA ALA A 245 -14.12 -6.33 9.37
C ALA A 245 -12.95 -5.98 10.31
N GLY A 246 -12.37 -7.01 10.94
CA GLY A 246 -11.09 -6.92 11.65
C GLY A 246 -9.90 -6.89 10.69
N ARG A 247 -10.09 -7.32 9.43
CA ARG A 247 -9.05 -7.38 8.40
C ARG A 247 -9.56 -6.85 7.08
N ARG A 248 -8.74 -6.02 6.43
CA ARG A 248 -9.02 -5.39 5.15
C ARG A 248 -7.81 -5.46 4.23
N PHE A 249 -8.03 -5.79 2.97
CA PHE A 249 -7.04 -5.68 1.92
C PHE A 249 -7.49 -4.61 0.92
N VAL A 250 -6.54 -3.78 0.48
CA VAL A 250 -6.78 -2.71 -0.50
C VAL A 250 -5.76 -2.81 -1.63
N ARG A 251 -6.27 -3.00 -2.86
CA ARG A 251 -5.47 -2.92 -4.08
C ARG A 251 -5.64 -1.54 -4.71
N VAL A 252 -4.57 -0.74 -4.69
CA VAL A 252 -4.54 0.59 -5.31
C VAL A 252 -4.49 0.45 -6.83
N PRO A 253 -5.45 1.00 -7.58
CA PRO A 253 -5.49 0.86 -9.03
C PRO A 253 -4.31 1.60 -9.69
N PRO A 254 -3.91 1.23 -10.92
CA PRO A 254 -2.86 1.95 -11.65
C PRO A 254 -3.23 3.41 -11.92
N SER A 255 -4.52 3.72 -12.03
CA SER A 255 -5.06 5.05 -12.31
C SER A 255 -5.91 5.55 -11.15
N LEU A 256 -5.84 6.85 -10.85
CA LEU A 256 -6.71 7.52 -9.88
C LEU A 256 -8.20 7.60 -10.31
N ALA A 257 -8.49 7.37 -11.59
CA ALA A 257 -9.86 7.37 -12.11
C ALA A 257 -10.62 6.07 -11.78
N GLU A 258 -9.91 5.03 -11.36
CA GLU A 258 -10.48 3.73 -11.03
C GLU A 258 -10.70 3.57 -9.53
N ALA A 259 -11.68 2.77 -9.15
CA ALA A 259 -11.91 2.43 -7.75
C ALA A 259 -10.90 1.35 -7.28
N PRO A 260 -10.43 1.41 -6.03
CA PRO A 260 -9.61 0.34 -5.48
C PRO A 260 -10.42 -0.93 -5.28
N VAL A 261 -9.78 -2.09 -5.43
CA VAL A 261 -10.36 -3.37 -5.02
C VAL A 261 -10.19 -3.49 -3.52
N VAL A 262 -11.30 -3.71 -2.81
CA VAL A 262 -11.31 -3.80 -1.35
C VAL A 262 -11.93 -5.13 -0.93
N LEU A 263 -11.16 -5.93 -0.20
CA LEU A 263 -11.63 -7.18 0.40
C LEU A 263 -11.62 -7.05 1.93
N ARG A 264 -12.59 -7.65 2.59
CA ARG A 264 -12.87 -7.46 4.02
C ARG A 264 -13.35 -8.76 4.63
N SER A 265 -12.91 -9.08 5.84
CA SER A 265 -13.41 -10.24 6.57
C SER A 265 -13.26 -10.06 8.08
N ASN A 266 -14.24 -10.61 8.80
CA ASN A 266 -14.22 -10.80 10.25
C ASN A 266 -13.87 -12.24 10.65
N GLN A 267 -13.81 -13.16 9.68
CA GLN A 267 -13.42 -14.53 9.96
C GLN A 267 -11.95 -14.59 10.37
N PRO A 268 -11.48 -15.65 11.06
CA PRO A 268 -10.05 -15.90 11.19
C PRO A 268 -9.43 -16.23 9.81
N PRO A 269 -8.14 -15.97 9.58
CA PRO A 269 -7.45 -16.44 8.38
C PRO A 269 -7.55 -17.96 8.29
N ALA A 270 -7.78 -18.47 7.08
CA ALA A 270 -7.64 -19.90 6.83
C ALA A 270 -6.15 -20.29 6.88
N ASP A 271 -5.88 -21.46 7.45
CA ASP A 271 -4.53 -22.04 7.41
C ASP A 271 -4.25 -22.56 6.00
N LEU A 272 -3.27 -21.93 5.33
CA LEU A 272 -2.80 -22.32 4.01
C LEU A 272 -1.49 -23.07 4.17
N GLU A 273 -1.37 -24.20 3.49
CA GLU A 273 -0.19 -25.06 3.56
C GLU A 273 0.41 -25.30 2.19
N VAL A 274 1.75 -25.25 2.11
CA VAL A 274 2.49 -25.66 0.92
C VAL A 274 2.34 -27.17 0.72
N ARG A 275 1.98 -27.58 -0.50
CA ARG A 275 1.84 -28.98 -0.88
C ARG A 275 2.90 -29.37 -1.90
N HIS A 276 3.72 -30.35 -1.53
CA HIS A 276 4.66 -30.97 -2.45
C HIS A 276 3.92 -31.72 -3.56
N HIS A 277 4.24 -31.40 -4.82
CA HIS A 277 3.73 -32.11 -5.98
C HIS A 277 4.76 -32.01 -7.12
N PRO A 278 4.77 -32.96 -8.08
CA PRO A 278 5.65 -32.86 -9.24
C PRO A 278 5.13 -31.80 -10.23
N PRO A 279 6.00 -31.13 -10.99
CA PRO A 279 5.60 -30.20 -12.04
C PRO A 279 4.82 -30.93 -13.13
N LYS A 280 3.67 -30.39 -13.54
CA LYS A 280 2.77 -31.06 -14.49
C LYS A 280 2.45 -30.18 -15.70
N ARG A 281 2.56 -30.74 -16.91
CA ARG A 281 2.02 -30.06 -18.11
C ARG A 281 0.50 -30.00 -18.06
N ASN A 282 -0.07 -28.97 -18.68
CA ASN A 282 -1.50 -28.70 -18.75
C ASN A 282 -2.18 -28.30 -17.43
N GLU A 283 -1.47 -28.27 -16.30
CA GLU A 283 -1.98 -27.56 -15.13
C GLU A 283 -1.85 -26.05 -15.31
N HIS A 284 -2.54 -25.29 -14.49
CA HIS A 284 -2.42 -23.85 -14.45
C HIS A 284 -1.58 -23.41 -13.25
N VAL A 285 -0.84 -22.34 -13.44
CA VAL A 285 -0.04 -21.69 -12.40
C VAL A 285 -0.50 -20.25 -12.30
N SER A 286 -0.81 -19.80 -11.09
CA SER A 286 -1.08 -18.39 -10.78
C SER A 286 -0.11 -17.86 -9.74
N ILE A 287 0.44 -16.69 -10.02
CA ILE A 287 1.24 -15.90 -9.08
C ILE A 287 0.34 -14.79 -8.57
N LEU A 288 0.12 -14.76 -7.26
CA LEU A 288 -0.92 -13.95 -6.62
C LEU A 288 -0.32 -12.76 -5.85
N ASP A 289 -1.14 -11.78 -5.49
CA ASP A 289 -0.69 -10.63 -4.71
C ASP A 289 -0.26 -11.05 -3.29
N ALA A 290 0.98 -10.72 -2.93
CA ALA A 290 1.54 -11.08 -1.63
C ALA A 290 0.82 -10.40 -0.46
N ALA A 291 0.32 -9.17 -0.63
CA ALA A 291 -0.40 -8.48 0.42
C ALA A 291 -1.80 -9.05 0.64
N LEU A 292 -2.42 -9.60 -0.41
CA LEU A 292 -3.67 -10.35 -0.26
C LEU A 292 -3.44 -11.60 0.61
N LEU A 293 -2.33 -12.31 0.37
CA LEU A 293 -1.96 -13.46 1.18
C LEU A 293 -1.67 -13.06 2.64
N GLU A 294 -0.84 -12.03 2.85
CA GLU A 294 -0.47 -11.58 4.20
C GLU A 294 -1.65 -11.01 5.01
N SER A 295 -2.67 -10.45 4.35
CA SER A 295 -3.92 -10.04 5.00
C SER A 295 -4.75 -11.23 5.51
N GLY A 296 -4.46 -12.43 5.01
CA GLY A 296 -5.19 -13.66 5.29
C GLY A 296 -6.59 -13.69 4.67
N LEU A 297 -6.84 -12.90 3.61
CA LEU A 297 -8.10 -12.85 2.85
C LEU A 297 -8.03 -13.67 1.55
N MET A 298 -6.92 -14.38 1.32
CA MET A 298 -6.69 -15.16 0.10
C MET A 298 -7.70 -16.30 -0.07
N ALA A 299 -8.01 -17.04 1.00
CA ALA A 299 -8.97 -18.15 0.91
C ALA A 299 -10.39 -17.67 0.59
N ASP A 300 -10.82 -16.57 1.23
CA ASP A 300 -12.12 -15.94 0.97
C ASP A 300 -12.24 -15.49 -0.49
N TRP A 301 -11.15 -14.94 -1.05
CA TRP A 301 -11.08 -14.57 -2.46
C TRP A 301 -11.09 -15.78 -3.40
N LEU A 302 -10.26 -16.80 -3.13
CA LEU A 302 -10.18 -18.02 -3.94
C LEU A 302 -11.49 -18.80 -3.96
N ALA A 303 -12.25 -18.81 -2.87
CA ALA A 303 -13.56 -19.45 -2.82
C ALA A 303 -14.54 -18.87 -3.87
N ARG A 304 -14.35 -17.60 -4.26
CA ARG A 304 -15.13 -16.93 -5.30
C ARG A 304 -14.58 -17.18 -6.71
N VAL A 305 -13.27 -17.04 -6.91
CA VAL A 305 -12.66 -17.09 -8.26
C VAL A 305 -12.23 -18.49 -8.71
N ALA A 306 -12.14 -19.45 -7.80
CA ALA A 306 -11.79 -20.84 -8.08
C ALA A 306 -12.69 -21.81 -7.31
N PRO A 307 -14.03 -21.73 -7.48
CA PRO A 307 -14.96 -22.54 -6.70
C PRO A 307 -14.76 -24.03 -6.98
N GLY A 308 -14.56 -24.82 -5.92
CA GLY A 308 -14.36 -26.27 -6.01
C GLY A 308 -12.97 -26.72 -6.47
N ASP A 309 -12.03 -25.80 -6.69
CA ASP A 309 -10.61 -26.11 -6.88
C ASP A 309 -9.82 -25.52 -5.70
N SER A 310 -9.40 -26.37 -4.77
CA SER A 310 -8.58 -25.92 -3.64
C SER A 310 -7.18 -25.47 -4.05
N GLY A 311 -6.79 -25.78 -5.29
CA GLY A 311 -5.43 -25.66 -5.77
C GLY A 311 -4.42 -26.40 -4.89
N ARG A 312 -3.15 -26.18 -5.19
CA ARG A 312 -1.97 -26.72 -4.52
C ARG A 312 -0.97 -25.58 -4.39
N TRP A 313 -0.77 -25.11 -3.15
CA TRP A 313 0.19 -24.05 -2.91
C TRP A 313 1.60 -24.58 -3.11
N ALA A 314 2.32 -23.94 -4.03
CA ALA A 314 3.73 -24.17 -4.30
C ALA A 314 4.61 -23.32 -3.37
N THR A 315 4.23 -22.06 -3.18
CA THR A 315 4.94 -21.09 -2.34
C THR A 315 3.93 -20.17 -1.66
N LEU A 316 4.11 -19.93 -0.36
CA LEU A 316 3.32 -18.98 0.45
C LEU A 316 4.14 -17.79 0.95
N GLU A 317 5.44 -17.76 0.66
CA GLU A 317 6.35 -16.73 1.17
C GLU A 317 6.88 -15.82 0.07
N GLY A 318 7.38 -14.66 0.49
CA GLY A 318 8.04 -13.70 -0.39
C GLY A 318 7.07 -12.99 -1.33
N ARG A 319 7.58 -12.61 -2.51
CA ARG A 319 6.88 -11.69 -3.42
C ARG A 319 5.94 -12.36 -4.42
N ARG A 320 6.02 -13.68 -4.52
CA ARG A 320 5.33 -14.47 -5.55
C ARG A 320 4.69 -15.72 -4.94
N PRO A 321 3.66 -15.56 -4.09
CA PRO A 321 2.80 -16.68 -3.76
C PRO A 321 2.34 -17.38 -5.03
N GLN A 322 2.55 -18.69 -5.09
CA GLN A 322 2.34 -19.48 -6.29
C GLN A 322 1.34 -20.58 -6.00
N LEU A 323 0.23 -20.59 -6.74
CA LEU A 323 -0.84 -21.58 -6.65
C LEU A 323 -0.89 -22.37 -7.96
N HIS A 324 -0.85 -23.69 -7.86
CA HIS A 324 -1.09 -24.61 -8.97
C HIS A 324 -2.52 -25.13 -8.90
N HIS A 325 -3.21 -25.18 -10.02
CA HIS A 325 -4.63 -25.56 -10.07
C HIS A 325 -4.96 -26.22 -11.41
N ASP A 326 -6.07 -26.95 -11.45
CA ASP A 326 -6.38 -27.81 -12.59
C ASP A 326 -7.22 -27.08 -13.65
N ARG A 327 -7.87 -25.96 -13.28
CA ARG A 327 -8.76 -25.17 -14.17
C ARG A 327 -8.46 -23.68 -14.06
N PRO A 328 -8.65 -22.89 -15.14
CA PRO A 328 -8.50 -21.44 -15.06
C PRO A 328 -9.34 -20.81 -13.95
N MET A 329 -8.80 -19.76 -13.32
CA MET A 329 -9.57 -18.92 -12.40
C MET A 329 -10.65 -18.13 -13.15
N GLN A 330 -11.83 -18.02 -12.55
CA GLN A 330 -12.96 -17.21 -12.98
C GLN A 330 -12.78 -15.82 -12.39
N LEU A 331 -12.14 -14.92 -13.14
CA LEU A 331 -11.81 -13.57 -12.66
C LEU A 331 -12.88 -12.58 -13.14
N ASP A 332 -13.51 -11.87 -12.21
CA ASP A 332 -14.38 -10.73 -12.52
C ASP A 332 -13.55 -9.45 -12.69
N VAL A 333 -14.22 -8.34 -13.06
CA VAL A 333 -13.60 -7.01 -13.16
C VAL A 333 -12.92 -6.64 -11.84
N GLY A 334 -11.60 -6.42 -11.90
CA GLY A 334 -10.77 -6.04 -10.76
C GLY A 334 -10.05 -7.21 -10.09
N ASP A 335 -10.50 -8.45 -10.26
CA ASP A 335 -9.78 -9.63 -9.73
C ASP A 335 -8.45 -9.86 -10.45
N ASP A 336 -8.37 -9.44 -11.72
CA ASP A 336 -7.14 -9.44 -12.52
C ASP A 336 -6.03 -8.62 -11.85
N LEU A 337 -6.37 -7.55 -11.11
CA LEU A 337 -5.40 -6.74 -10.37
C LEU A 337 -4.75 -7.49 -9.20
N LEU A 338 -5.36 -8.60 -8.74
CA LEU A 338 -4.88 -9.44 -7.63
C LEU A 338 -3.99 -10.60 -8.12
N VAL A 339 -3.89 -10.76 -9.44
CA VAL A 339 -3.13 -11.82 -10.11
C VAL A 339 -1.95 -11.19 -10.85
N GLN A 340 -0.72 -11.47 -10.42
CA GLN A 340 0.48 -10.95 -11.06
C GLN A 340 0.79 -11.65 -12.39
N ALA A 341 0.46 -12.95 -12.47
CA ALA A 341 0.55 -13.77 -13.67
C ALA A 341 -0.33 -15.01 -13.50
N THR A 342 -1.00 -15.46 -14.56
CA THR A 342 -1.73 -16.73 -14.57
C THR A 342 -1.70 -17.35 -15.96
N GLY A 343 -1.59 -18.67 -16.03
CA GLY A 343 -1.52 -19.36 -17.32
C GLY A 343 -1.32 -20.86 -17.21
N ARG A 344 -1.50 -21.54 -18.34
CA ARG A 344 -1.38 -22.99 -18.46
C ARG A 344 0.05 -23.39 -18.79
N VAL A 345 0.60 -24.36 -18.06
CA VAL A 345 1.91 -24.93 -18.31
C VAL A 345 1.90 -25.69 -19.64
N VAL A 346 2.69 -25.23 -20.61
CA VAL A 346 2.85 -25.89 -21.92
C VAL A 346 4.13 -26.70 -22.02
N GLU A 347 5.18 -26.31 -21.27
CA GLU A 347 6.49 -26.95 -21.33
C GLU A 347 7.20 -26.92 -19.97
N LEU A 348 7.94 -28.00 -19.68
CA LEU A 348 8.78 -28.18 -18.50
C LEU A 348 10.24 -28.08 -18.93
N LEU A 349 10.92 -27.02 -18.50
CA LEU A 349 12.28 -26.73 -18.91
C LEU A 349 13.24 -27.27 -17.87
N ALA A 350 13.98 -28.32 -18.24
CA ALA A 350 15.01 -28.95 -17.41
C ALA A 350 16.41 -28.39 -17.72
N PHE A 351 16.55 -27.06 -17.77
CA PHE A 351 17.83 -26.37 -17.93
C PHE A 351 17.84 -25.04 -17.16
N PRO A 352 18.99 -24.63 -16.60
CA PRO A 352 19.09 -23.33 -15.95
C PRO A 352 18.93 -22.20 -16.98
N LEU A 353 18.33 -21.08 -16.57
CA LEU A 353 18.19 -19.92 -17.44
C LEU A 353 19.29 -18.90 -17.15
N ASP A 354 20.17 -18.70 -18.14
CA ASP A 354 21.29 -17.76 -18.11
C ASP A 354 21.53 -17.17 -19.51
N GLU A 355 22.58 -16.35 -19.67
CA GLU A 355 22.89 -15.68 -20.93
C GLU A 355 23.23 -16.66 -22.07
N THR A 356 23.64 -17.90 -21.75
CA THR A 356 24.01 -18.95 -22.73
C THR A 356 22.82 -19.83 -23.12
N THR A 357 21.80 -19.93 -22.27
CA THR A 357 20.64 -20.81 -22.49
C THR A 357 19.36 -20.07 -22.88
N VAL A 358 19.35 -18.73 -22.84
CA VAL A 358 18.16 -17.93 -23.18
C VAL A 358 17.64 -18.19 -24.59
N ASP A 359 18.51 -18.49 -25.55
CA ASP A 359 18.12 -18.80 -26.93
C ASP A 359 17.31 -20.11 -27.02
N ARG A 360 17.63 -21.09 -26.15
CA ARG A 360 16.83 -22.33 -26.03
C ARG A 360 15.42 -22.04 -25.53
N LEU A 361 15.26 -21.09 -24.59
CA LEU A 361 13.94 -20.66 -24.15
C LEU A 361 13.17 -19.95 -25.28
N VAL A 362 13.85 -19.14 -26.09
CA VAL A 362 13.24 -18.49 -27.27
C VAL A 362 12.71 -19.53 -28.25
N GLU A 363 13.50 -20.55 -28.58
CA GLU A 363 13.09 -21.63 -29.49
C GLU A 363 11.82 -22.34 -28.99
N VAL A 364 11.79 -22.72 -27.72
CA VAL A 364 10.62 -23.34 -27.10
C VAL A 364 9.42 -22.39 -27.10
N ALA A 365 9.62 -21.11 -26.78
CA ALA A 365 8.55 -20.11 -26.79
C ALA A 365 7.93 -19.94 -28.18
N LEU A 366 8.75 -19.97 -29.24
CA LEU A 366 8.29 -19.89 -30.62
C LEU A 366 7.49 -21.12 -31.05
N GLN A 367 7.87 -22.33 -30.60
CA GLN A 367 7.08 -23.55 -30.83
C GLN A 367 5.67 -23.44 -30.24
N HIS A 368 5.50 -22.67 -29.16
CA HIS A 368 4.22 -22.39 -28.53
C HIS A 368 3.57 -21.07 -28.98
N ARG A 369 4.06 -20.45 -30.07
CA ARG A 369 3.54 -19.22 -30.68
C ARG A 369 3.54 -18.00 -29.73
N LEU A 370 4.48 -17.96 -28.79
CA LEU A 370 4.61 -16.84 -27.86
C LEU A 370 5.30 -15.64 -28.53
N SER A 371 4.67 -14.47 -28.49
CA SER A 371 5.23 -13.18 -28.91
C SER A 371 5.91 -12.44 -27.77
N SER A 372 5.58 -12.78 -26.52
CA SER A 372 6.18 -12.21 -25.33
C SER A 372 6.24 -13.23 -24.20
N VAL A 373 7.35 -13.23 -23.47
CA VAL A 373 7.55 -14.08 -22.30
C VAL A 373 8.12 -13.24 -21.17
N LYS A 374 7.46 -13.24 -20.01
CA LYS A 374 7.96 -12.57 -18.80
C LYS A 374 8.59 -13.55 -17.82
N LEU A 375 9.74 -13.19 -17.26
CA LEU A 375 10.39 -13.99 -16.22
C LEU A 375 9.77 -13.67 -14.85
N ARG A 376 9.11 -14.65 -14.24
CA ARG A 376 8.33 -14.51 -13.00
C ARG A 376 8.79 -15.49 -11.91
N PHE A 377 10.09 -15.58 -11.72
CA PHE A 377 10.72 -16.32 -10.62
C PHE A 377 11.92 -15.54 -10.10
N ASP A 378 12.52 -16.00 -9.01
CA ASP A 378 13.68 -15.34 -8.44
C ASP A 378 14.93 -15.54 -9.30
N LEU A 379 15.52 -14.41 -9.67
CA LEU A 379 16.72 -14.27 -10.48
C LEU A 379 17.62 -13.22 -9.83
N ASP A 380 18.92 -13.32 -10.10
CA ASP A 380 19.85 -12.24 -9.77
C ASP A 380 19.34 -10.91 -10.40
N PRO A 381 19.17 -9.83 -9.61
CA PRO A 381 18.76 -8.52 -10.13
C PRO A 381 19.61 -7.98 -11.28
N ALA A 382 20.90 -8.33 -11.34
CA ALA A 382 21.79 -7.96 -12.43
C ALA A 382 21.55 -8.79 -13.71
N LEU A 383 21.05 -10.02 -13.56
CA LEU A 383 20.80 -10.94 -14.67
C LEU A 383 19.41 -10.74 -15.29
N GLN A 384 18.39 -10.46 -14.47
CA GLN A 384 17.00 -10.35 -14.92
C GLN A 384 16.80 -9.37 -16.11
N PRO A 385 17.34 -8.13 -16.10
CA PRO A 385 17.17 -7.20 -17.22
C PRO A 385 17.81 -7.70 -18.51
N LYS A 386 18.95 -8.40 -18.42
CA LYS A 386 19.67 -8.94 -19.58
C LYS A 386 18.87 -10.04 -20.26
N LEU A 387 18.40 -11.01 -19.47
CA LEU A 387 17.61 -12.14 -19.98
C LEU A 387 16.27 -11.66 -20.53
N GLN A 388 15.57 -10.80 -19.79
CA GLN A 388 14.29 -10.24 -20.23
C GLN A 388 14.46 -9.41 -21.52
N GLY A 389 15.51 -8.60 -21.62
CA GLY A 389 15.82 -7.82 -22.82
C GLY A 389 16.21 -8.69 -24.03
N SER A 390 16.86 -9.84 -23.80
CA SER A 390 17.11 -10.82 -24.86
C SER A 390 15.81 -11.41 -25.38
N LEU A 391 14.96 -11.93 -24.50
CA LEU A 391 13.64 -12.48 -24.85
C LEU A 391 12.77 -11.48 -25.60
N ASP A 392 12.63 -10.26 -25.06
CA ASP A 392 11.80 -9.21 -25.65
C ASP A 392 12.28 -8.85 -27.07
N ARG A 393 13.60 -8.79 -27.32
CA ARG A 393 14.14 -8.50 -28.66
C ARG A 393 13.94 -9.64 -29.66
N GLN A 394 14.15 -10.88 -29.22
CA GLN A 394 14.12 -12.04 -30.10
C GLN A 394 12.68 -12.45 -30.46
N LEU A 395 11.74 -12.36 -29.51
CA LEU A 395 10.35 -12.72 -29.75
C LEU A 395 9.57 -11.64 -30.51
N LYS A 396 9.84 -10.34 -30.27
CA LYS A 396 9.15 -9.23 -30.97
C LYS A 396 9.29 -9.27 -32.49
N ARG A 397 10.35 -9.91 -33.01
CA ARG A 397 10.62 -10.03 -34.46
C ARG A 397 9.96 -11.25 -35.10
N ARG A 398 9.14 -12.00 -34.37
CA ARG A 398 8.56 -13.28 -34.79
C ARG A 398 7.03 -13.24 -34.67
N HIS A 399 6.34 -14.00 -35.53
CA HIS A 399 4.88 -13.98 -35.71
C HIS A 399 4.06 -14.66 -34.57
N GLY A 400 4.54 -14.63 -33.33
CA GLY A 400 3.75 -15.12 -32.20
C GLY A 400 2.50 -14.25 -31.97
N ASP A 401 1.46 -14.82 -31.40
CA ASP A 401 0.19 -14.14 -31.05
C ASP A 401 -0.21 -14.34 -29.58
N ARG A 402 0.55 -15.13 -28.82
CA ARG A 402 0.26 -15.45 -27.42
C ARG A 402 1.26 -14.80 -26.48
N ALA A 403 0.83 -14.45 -25.27
CA ALA A 403 1.69 -14.00 -24.19
C ALA A 403 1.92 -15.12 -23.19
N GLY A 404 3.08 -15.14 -22.54
CA GLY A 404 3.42 -16.15 -21.56
C GLY A 404 4.34 -15.65 -20.46
N PHE A 405 4.61 -16.53 -19.51
CA PHE A 405 5.58 -16.28 -18.47
C PHE A 405 6.31 -17.57 -18.10
N VAL A 406 7.48 -17.41 -17.50
CA VAL A 406 8.22 -18.51 -16.89
C VAL A 406 8.12 -18.38 -15.39
N ALA A 407 7.69 -19.45 -14.72
CA ALA A 407 7.76 -19.60 -13.27
C ALA A 407 8.78 -20.69 -12.91
N ARG A 408 9.22 -20.71 -11.66
CA ARG A 408 10.08 -21.79 -11.13
C ARG A 408 9.20 -22.71 -10.31
N HIS A 409 9.33 -24.02 -10.53
CA HIS A 409 8.72 -24.97 -9.62
C HIS A 409 9.45 -24.91 -8.27
N PRO A 410 8.75 -24.83 -7.12
CA PRO A 410 9.38 -24.67 -5.81
C PRO A 410 10.30 -25.84 -5.43
N HIS A 411 10.02 -27.04 -5.97
CA HIS A 411 10.79 -28.25 -5.71
C HIS A 411 11.53 -28.67 -7.00
N GLY A 412 12.82 -28.38 -7.06
CA GLY A 412 13.71 -28.74 -8.18
C GLY A 412 14.13 -27.55 -9.06
N GLU A 413 15.00 -27.82 -10.03
CA GLU A 413 15.51 -26.83 -10.99
C GLU A 413 14.65 -26.76 -12.28
N VAL A 414 13.37 -27.11 -12.18
CA VAL A 414 12.46 -27.13 -13.33
C VAL A 414 11.77 -25.78 -13.47
N LEU A 415 11.88 -25.17 -14.65
CA LEU A 415 11.11 -23.99 -15.00
C LEU A 415 9.84 -24.39 -15.75
N LEU A 416 8.77 -23.63 -15.53
CA LEU A 416 7.45 -23.85 -16.10
C LEU A 416 7.20 -22.76 -17.12
N LEU A 417 7.19 -23.10 -18.41
CA LEU A 417 6.72 -22.18 -19.44
C LEU A 417 5.20 -22.22 -19.46
N CYS A 418 4.59 -21.09 -19.10
CA CYS A 418 3.15 -20.93 -18.99
C CYS A 418 2.66 -20.00 -20.10
N VAL A 419 1.55 -20.36 -20.75
CA VAL A 419 0.86 -19.47 -21.68
C VAL A 419 -0.32 -18.83 -20.99
N CYS A 420 -0.39 -17.50 -21.03
CA CYS A 420 -1.50 -16.75 -20.47
C CYS A 420 -2.78 -17.04 -21.26
N SER A 421 -3.91 -17.05 -20.57
CA SER A 421 -5.21 -17.13 -21.24
C SER A 421 -5.44 -15.83 -22.03
N ASN A 422 -5.68 -15.93 -23.33
CA ASN A 422 -6.17 -14.81 -24.12
C ASN A 422 -7.70 -14.73 -23.94
N PRO A 423 -8.31 -13.54 -23.81
CA PRO A 423 -9.76 -13.38 -23.81
C PRO A 423 -10.44 -13.96 -25.07
N SER A 424 -9.69 -14.15 -26.16
CA SER A 424 -10.16 -14.74 -27.41
C SER A 424 -10.13 -16.26 -27.47
N ASP A 425 -9.50 -16.94 -26.49
CA ASP A 425 -9.38 -18.42 -26.47
C ASP A 425 -10.60 -19.10 -25.81
N GLU A 426 -11.54 -18.33 -25.23
CA GLU A 426 -12.81 -18.84 -24.70
C GLU A 426 -13.87 -18.96 -25.80
N THR A 427 -13.65 -19.86 -26.76
CA THR A 427 -14.79 -20.46 -27.46
C THR A 427 -15.14 -21.74 -26.70
N PRO A 428 -16.35 -21.89 -26.13
CA PRO A 428 -16.74 -23.16 -25.56
C PRO A 428 -16.73 -24.18 -26.70
N LEU A 429 -15.96 -25.26 -26.53
CA LEU A 429 -16.13 -26.45 -27.34
C LEU A 429 -17.55 -26.95 -27.08
N ILE A 430 -18.43 -26.77 -28.07
CA ILE A 430 -19.79 -27.32 -28.12
C ILE A 430 -19.72 -28.84 -28.20
#